data_AF-A0AAD6CXI0-F1
#
_entry.id   AF-A0AAD6CXI0-F1
#
_cell.length_a   1.000
_cell.length_b   1.000
_cell.length_c   1.000
_cell.angle_alpha   90.00
_cell.angle_beta   90.00
_cell.angle_gamma   90.00
#
_symmetry.space_group_name_H-M   'P 1'
#
loop_
_entity.id
_entity.type
_entity.pdbx_description
1 polymer ?
#
loop_
_entity_poly.entity_id
_entity_poly.type
_entity_poly.pdbx_seq_one_letter_code
_entity_poly.pdbx_strand_id
1 'polypeptide(L)'
;MGHIPEFTDTTFPTTSLPSLNFVANLGLILFLLLVGLETDLHFPISHWRVVLSVSAAGIFLPFRLGCVISYGLYNQFHGDPGTVYVDFGTFMLFIGIAMAITAFPVLCRTLSDLKLLGTQVGVIVLSTGVVNDVVVWILLALFAWPWSTQGVGSPPSIFFS
;
A
#
# COMPACT_ATOMS: atom_id res chain seq x y z
N MET A 1 10.48 -14.94 -17.65
CA MET A 1 10.42 -14.52 -19.06
C MET A 1 10.80 -13.03 -19.25
N GLY A 2 11.76 -12.49 -18.48
CA GLY A 2 12.11 -11.05 -18.50
C GLY A 2 13.59 -10.77 -18.70
N HIS A 3 14.27 -11.60 -19.51
CA HIS A 3 15.73 -11.52 -19.70
C HIS A 3 16.07 -11.42 -21.21
N ILE A 4 15.32 -10.58 -21.94
CA ILE A 4 15.59 -10.28 -23.35
C ILE A 4 15.83 -8.76 -23.44
N PRO A 5 17.03 -8.28 -23.80
CA PRO A 5 17.45 -6.88 -23.62
C PRO A 5 16.69 -5.81 -24.43
N GLU A 6 15.72 -6.18 -25.28
CA GLU A 6 15.01 -5.24 -26.17
C GLU A 6 13.48 -5.36 -26.13
N PHE A 7 12.90 -6.23 -25.29
CA PHE A 7 11.45 -6.45 -25.28
C PHE A 7 10.66 -5.29 -24.67
N THR A 8 11.23 -4.63 -23.66
CA THR A 8 10.63 -3.44 -23.03
C THR A 8 10.65 -2.25 -23.99
N ASP A 9 11.76 -2.04 -24.71
CA ASP A 9 11.91 -0.90 -25.63
C ASP A 9 11.07 -1.03 -26.92
N THR A 10 10.79 -2.25 -27.37
CA THR A 10 9.98 -2.50 -28.59
C THR A 10 8.48 -2.59 -28.32
N THR A 11 8.07 -2.98 -27.11
CA THR A 11 6.64 -3.17 -26.76
C THR A 11 6.07 -2.02 -25.91
N PHE A 12 6.93 -1.31 -25.15
CA PHE A 12 6.56 -0.16 -24.30
C PHE A 12 7.60 0.97 -24.43
N PRO A 13 7.63 1.71 -25.57
CA PRO A 13 8.52 2.86 -25.70
C PRO A 13 8.25 3.86 -24.57
N THR A 14 9.31 4.39 -23.95
CA THR A 14 9.24 5.29 -22.78
C THR A 14 8.39 6.54 -23.01
N THR A 15 8.17 6.92 -24.28
CA THR A 15 7.24 7.97 -24.71
C THR A 15 5.76 7.64 -24.50
N SER A 16 5.38 6.36 -24.41
CA SER A 16 4.00 5.89 -24.24
C SER A 16 3.60 5.61 -22.78
N LEU A 17 4.58 5.48 -21.87
CA LEU A 17 4.36 5.24 -20.44
C LEU A 17 3.52 6.35 -19.77
N PRO A 18 3.71 7.65 -20.03
CA PRO A 18 2.90 8.71 -19.43
C PRO A 18 1.42 8.62 -19.85
N SER A 19 1.17 8.33 -21.13
CA SER A 19 -0.20 8.16 -21.65
C SER A 19 -0.89 6.93 -21.06
N LEU A 20 -0.17 5.82 -20.92
CA LEU A 20 -0.69 4.61 -20.28
C LEU A 20 -0.99 4.84 -18.80
N ASN A 21 -0.11 5.55 -18.07
CA ASN A 21 -0.32 5.89 -16.67
C ASN A 21 -1.56 6.77 -16.48
N PHE A 22 -1.80 7.74 -17.37
CA PHE A 22 -3.00 8.56 -17.35
C PHE A 22 -4.27 7.73 -17.53
N VAL A 23 -4.29 6.84 -18.53
CA VAL A 23 -5.44 5.93 -18.77
C VAL A 23 -5.63 4.94 -17.61
N ALA A 24 -4.54 4.41 -17.04
CA ALA A 24 -4.60 3.49 -15.91
C ALA A 24 -5.16 4.16 -14.65
N ASN A 25 -4.71 5.37 -14.33
CA ASN A 25 -5.24 6.14 -13.20
C ASN A 25 -6.72 6.48 -13.41
N LEU A 26 -7.09 6.91 -14.61
CA LEU A 26 -8.48 7.19 -14.94
C LEU A 26 -9.35 5.93 -14.85
N GLY A 27 -8.86 4.80 -15.37
CA GLY A 27 -9.52 3.50 -15.26
C GLY A 27 -9.67 3.03 -13.81
N LEU A 28 -8.65 3.25 -12.97
CA LEU A 28 -8.69 2.94 -11.54
C LEU A 28 -9.73 3.79 -10.81
N ILE A 29 -9.78 5.09 -11.10
CA ILE A 29 -10.76 6.02 -10.51
C ILE A 29 -12.18 5.63 -10.93
N LEU A 30 -12.41 5.38 -12.23
CA LEU A 30 -13.72 4.95 -12.73
C LEU A 30 -14.13 3.60 -12.16
N PHE A 31 -13.19 2.67 -12.00
CA PHE A 31 -13.43 1.38 -11.38
C PHE A 31 -13.83 1.52 -9.91
N LEU A 32 -13.08 2.30 -9.12
CA LEU A 32 -13.42 2.58 -7.72
C LEU A 32 -14.76 3.31 -7.59
N LEU A 33 -15.08 4.21 -8.51
CA LEU A 33 -16.38 4.88 -8.59
C LEU A 33 -17.51 3.88 -8.83
N LEU A 34 -17.35 2.98 -9.80
CA LEU A 34 -18.35 1.96 -10.13
C LEU A 34 -18.61 1.04 -8.93
N VAL A 35 -17.55 0.57 -8.27
CA VAL A 35 -17.67 -0.23 -7.04
C VAL A 35 -18.35 0.56 -5.94
N GLY A 36 -18.02 1.85 -5.78
CA GLY A 36 -18.66 2.73 -4.81
C GLY A 36 -20.16 2.91 -5.05
N LEU A 37 -20.60 2.99 -6.31
CA LEU A 37 -22.02 3.07 -6.69
C LEU A 37 -22.76 1.74 -6.50
N GLU A 38 -22.06 0.61 -6.65
CA GLU A 38 -22.62 -0.73 -6.43
C GLU A 38 -22.69 -1.11 -4.93
N THR A 39 -21.93 -0.42 -4.08
CA THR A 39 -21.82 -0.76 -2.65
C THR A 39 -22.87 -0.03 -1.80
N ASP A 40 -23.67 -0.79 -1.06
CA ASP A 40 -24.60 -0.24 -0.06
C ASP A 40 -23.89 0.21 1.23
N LEU A 41 -23.79 1.53 1.43
CA LEU A 41 -23.07 2.15 2.57
C LEU A 41 -23.83 2.17 3.90
N HIS A 42 -25.06 1.63 3.96
CA HIS A 42 -25.92 1.75 5.15
C HIS A 42 -25.60 0.70 6.23
N PHE A 43 -25.13 -0.48 5.83
CA PHE A 43 -24.79 -1.61 6.72
C PHE A 43 -23.48 -1.52 7.53
N PRO A 44 -22.37 -0.95 7.02
CA PRO A 44 -21.09 -0.96 7.73
C PRO A 44 -21.08 -0.08 8.99
N ILE A 45 -21.92 0.97 9.03
CA ILE A 45 -22.05 1.87 10.19
C ILE A 45 -22.58 1.12 11.41
N SER A 46 -23.47 0.15 11.21
CA SER A 46 -24.06 -0.65 12.30
C SER A 46 -23.03 -1.59 12.96
N HIS A 47 -21.99 -2.02 12.23
CA HIS A 47 -20.99 -3.00 12.68
C HIS A 47 -19.56 -2.44 12.73
N TRP A 48 -19.42 -1.14 12.98
CA TRP A 48 -18.13 -0.44 12.95
C TRP A 48 -17.05 -1.04 13.86
N ARG A 49 -17.42 -1.63 15.02
CA ARG A 49 -16.47 -2.28 15.93
C ARG A 49 -15.83 -3.52 15.31
N VAL A 50 -16.60 -4.29 14.53
CA VAL A 50 -16.09 -5.48 13.83
C VAL A 50 -15.13 -5.05 12.73
N VAL A 51 -15.54 -4.05 11.93
CA VAL A 51 -14.69 -3.43 10.90
C VAL A 51 -13.36 -2.95 11.50
N LEU A 52 -13.40 -2.25 12.63
CA LEU A 52 -12.20 -1.73 13.29
C LEU A 52 -11.30 -2.87 13.80
N SER A 53 -11.89 -3.91 14.41
CA SER A 53 -11.11 -5.05 14.91
C SER A 53 -10.45 -5.84 13.79
N VAL A 54 -11.14 -6.04 12.66
CA VAL A 54 -10.61 -6.75 11.49
C VAL A 54 -9.52 -5.92 10.81
N SER A 55 -9.71 -4.59 10.69
CA SER A 55 -8.69 -3.70 10.12
C SER A 55 -7.44 -3.66 10.99
N ALA A 56 -7.63 -3.52 12.30
CA ALA A 56 -6.53 -3.56 13.25
C ALA A 56 -5.78 -4.89 13.15
N ALA A 57 -6.47 -6.03 13.13
CA ALA A 57 -5.82 -7.33 12.96
C ALA A 57 -5.05 -7.42 11.62
N GLY A 58 -5.63 -6.92 10.54
CA GLY A 58 -5.06 -6.90 9.19
C GLY A 58 -3.82 -6.03 9.04
N ILE A 59 -3.68 -4.94 9.81
CA ILE A 59 -2.46 -4.11 9.84
C ILE A 59 -1.46 -4.63 10.86
N PHE A 60 -1.91 -4.95 12.07
CA PHE A 60 -1.01 -5.32 13.17
C PHE A 60 -0.22 -6.60 12.85
N LEU A 61 -0.82 -7.55 12.15
CA LEU A 61 -0.16 -8.80 11.79
C LEU A 61 1.04 -8.60 10.85
N PRO A 62 0.88 -8.02 9.64
CA PRO A 62 2.02 -7.75 8.75
C PRO A 62 2.98 -6.72 9.34
N PHE A 63 2.50 -5.72 10.10
CA PHE A 63 3.37 -4.74 10.73
C PHE A 63 4.30 -5.39 11.76
N ARG A 64 3.77 -6.26 12.64
CA ARG A 64 4.61 -7.01 13.60
C ARG A 64 5.61 -7.91 12.89
N LEU A 65 5.19 -8.60 11.83
CA LEU A 65 6.10 -9.42 11.02
C LEU A 65 7.21 -8.56 10.39
N GLY A 66 6.86 -7.41 9.82
CA GLY A 66 7.81 -6.43 9.29
C GLY A 66 8.81 -5.93 10.34
N CYS A 67 8.35 -5.69 11.58
CA CYS A 67 9.22 -5.32 12.69
C CYS A 67 10.20 -6.44 13.08
N VAL A 68 9.72 -7.69 13.15
CA VAL A 68 10.56 -8.86 13.46
C VAL A 68 11.61 -9.08 12.36
N ILE A 69 11.20 -8.98 11.09
CA ILE A 69 12.11 -9.09 9.94
C ILE A 69 13.13 -7.96 9.98
N SER A 70 12.70 -6.72 10.22
CA SER A 70 13.58 -5.57 10.32
C SER A 70 14.61 -5.72 11.46
N TYR A 71 14.21 -6.26 12.61
CA TYR A 71 15.13 -6.56 13.71
C TYR A 71 16.18 -7.62 13.31
N GLY A 72 15.76 -8.70 12.66
CA GLY A 72 16.67 -9.74 12.15
C GLY A 72 17.64 -9.20 11.10
N LEU A 73 17.14 -8.36 10.20
CA LEU A 73 17.93 -7.74 9.12
C LEU A 73 18.91 -6.71 9.70
N TYR A 74 18.48 -5.90 10.66
CA TYR A 74 19.35 -4.98 11.36
C TYR A 74 20.50 -5.76 12.01
N ASN A 75 20.21 -6.78 12.83
CA ASN A 75 21.24 -7.60 13.49
C ASN A 75 22.25 -8.26 12.52
N GLN A 76 21.85 -8.55 11.28
CA GLN A 76 22.72 -9.19 10.28
C GLN A 76 23.57 -8.19 9.47
N PHE A 77 23.12 -6.95 9.29
CA PHE A 77 23.75 -5.95 8.41
C PHE A 77 24.50 -4.81 9.12
N HIS A 78 24.55 -4.80 10.46
CA HIS A 78 25.30 -3.79 11.24
C HIS A 78 26.81 -3.72 10.98
N GLY A 79 27.41 -4.76 10.40
CA GLY A 79 28.86 -4.93 10.31
C GLY A 79 29.47 -4.82 8.91
N ASP A 80 28.66 -4.60 7.87
CA ASP A 80 29.16 -4.62 6.48
C ASP A 80 29.65 -3.23 6.02
N PRO A 81 30.84 -3.11 5.40
CA PRO A 81 31.37 -1.83 4.95
C PRO A 81 30.67 -1.41 3.65
N GLY A 82 29.62 -0.58 3.77
CA GLY A 82 28.89 -0.03 2.62
C GLY A 82 27.47 0.47 2.93
N THR A 83 26.96 0.26 4.15
CA THR A 83 25.56 0.55 4.50
C THR A 83 25.38 1.98 5.01
N VAL A 84 24.43 2.71 4.43
CA VAL A 84 24.04 4.06 4.88
C VAL A 84 23.47 3.96 6.30
N TYR A 85 23.98 4.77 7.23
CA TYR A 85 23.42 4.86 8.58
C TYR A 85 22.01 5.46 8.50
N VAL A 86 21.00 4.60 8.61
CA VAL A 86 19.60 4.99 8.76
C VAL A 86 19.21 4.73 10.21
N ASP A 87 18.53 5.69 10.83
CA ASP A 87 17.99 5.52 12.18
C ASP A 87 17.13 4.24 12.23
N PHE A 88 17.37 3.39 13.23
CA PHE A 88 16.69 2.10 13.38
C PHE A 88 15.16 2.26 13.39
N GLY A 89 14.66 3.34 14.00
CA GLY A 89 13.25 3.67 14.00
C GLY A 89 12.70 3.91 12.60
N THR A 90 13.41 4.69 11.77
CA THR A 90 13.01 4.98 10.39
C THR A 90 13.04 3.74 9.50
N PHE A 91 14.05 2.88 9.65
CA PHE A 91 14.16 1.63 8.90
C PHE A 91 13.05 0.62 9.27
N MET A 92 12.80 0.43 10.56
CA MET A 92 11.75 -0.46 11.05
C MET A 92 10.36 0.00 10.62
N LEU A 93 10.10 1.31 10.72
CA LEU A 93 8.82 1.90 10.34
C LEU A 93 8.62 1.83 8.83
N PHE A 94 9.67 2.03 8.04
CA PHE A 94 9.63 1.86 6.58
C PHE A 94 9.26 0.42 6.16
N ILE A 95 9.99 -0.58 6.67
CA ILE A 95 9.72 -1.99 6.35
C ILE A 95 8.35 -2.43 6.88
N GLY A 96 7.98 -1.98 8.08
CA GLY A 96 6.69 -2.26 8.70
C GLY A 96 5.51 -1.71 7.89
N ILE A 97 5.61 -0.46 7.42
CA ILE A 97 4.59 0.13 6.54
C ILE A 97 4.56 -0.63 5.21
N ALA A 98 5.71 -0.85 4.57
CA ALA A 98 5.77 -1.50 3.26
C ALA A 98 5.09 -2.88 3.25
N MET A 99 5.22 -3.64 4.34
CA MET A 99 4.53 -4.93 4.52
C MET A 99 3.02 -4.80 4.80
N ALA A 100 2.57 -3.69 5.38
CA ALA A 100 1.18 -3.45 5.75
C ALA A 100 0.33 -2.80 4.62
N ILE A 101 0.97 -2.18 3.61
CA ILE A 101 0.27 -1.57 2.48
C ILE A 101 -0.53 -2.66 1.74
N THR A 102 -1.83 -2.41 1.57
CA THR A 102 -2.74 -3.29 0.84
C THR A 102 -3.33 -2.54 -0.35
N ALA A 103 -3.34 -3.16 -1.53
CA ALA A 103 -3.93 -2.56 -2.73
C ALA A 103 -5.46 -2.65 -2.67
N PHE A 104 -6.10 -1.61 -2.13
CA PHE A 104 -7.57 -1.48 -2.06
C PHE A 104 -8.29 -1.75 -3.40
N PRO A 105 -7.82 -1.23 -4.56
CA PRO A 105 -8.49 -1.48 -5.84
C PRO A 105 -8.53 -2.96 -6.23
N VAL A 106 -7.47 -3.72 -5.89
CA VAL A 106 -7.43 -5.16 -6.15
C VAL A 106 -8.43 -5.90 -5.27
N LEU A 107 -8.53 -5.53 -3.99
CA LEU A 107 -9.52 -6.08 -3.07
C LEU A 107 -10.96 -5.81 -3.54
N CYS A 108 -11.26 -4.58 -3.96
CA CYS A 108 -12.56 -4.22 -4.54
C CYS A 108 -12.89 -5.08 -5.75
N ARG A 109 -11.90 -5.32 -6.63
CA ARG A 109 -12.07 -6.16 -7.82
C ARG A 109 -12.37 -7.60 -7.45
N THR A 110 -11.60 -8.19 -6.53
CA THR A 110 -11.83 -9.56 -6.09
C THR A 110 -13.23 -9.74 -5.50
N LEU A 111 -13.73 -8.78 -4.71
CA LEU A 111 -15.09 -8.85 -4.16
C LEU A 111 -16.18 -8.71 -5.23
N SER A 112 -15.96 -7.84 -6.23
CA SER A 112 -16.84 -7.66 -7.38
C SER A 112 -16.91 -8.93 -8.23
N ASP A 113 -15.75 -9.52 -8.55
CA ASP A 113 -15.63 -10.77 -9.32
C ASP A 113 -16.32 -11.94 -8.62
N LEU A 114 -16.27 -11.98 -7.28
CA LEU A 114 -16.95 -12.98 -6.45
C LEU A 114 -18.45 -12.70 -6.26
N LYS A 115 -18.99 -11.58 -6.76
CA LYS A 115 -20.38 -11.11 -6.54
C LYS A 115 -20.75 -10.98 -5.05
N LEU A 116 -19.75 -10.66 -4.21
CA LEU A 116 -19.92 -10.55 -2.76
C LEU A 116 -20.17 -9.12 -2.28
N LEU A 117 -20.13 -8.12 -3.16
CA LEU A 117 -20.25 -6.69 -2.82
C LEU A 117 -21.53 -6.36 -2.02
N GLY A 118 -22.67 -6.98 -2.38
CA GLY A 118 -23.95 -6.78 -1.68
C GLY A 118 -24.14 -7.62 -0.41
N THR A 119 -23.15 -8.41 0.00
CA THR A 119 -23.25 -9.26 1.20
C THR A 119 -22.70 -8.54 2.44
N GLN A 120 -23.15 -8.94 3.63
CA GLN A 120 -22.64 -8.40 4.89
C GLN A 120 -21.12 -8.51 5.00
N VAL A 121 -20.54 -9.62 4.53
CA VAL A 121 -19.09 -9.85 4.54
C VAL A 121 -18.37 -8.92 3.58
N GLY A 122 -18.90 -8.74 2.36
CA GLY A 122 -18.31 -7.84 1.36
C GLY A 122 -18.24 -6.39 1.86
N VAL A 123 -19.35 -5.89 2.40
CA VAL A 123 -19.44 -4.54 2.97
C VAL A 123 -18.48 -4.32 4.14
N ILE A 124 -18.34 -5.32 5.03
CA ILE A 124 -17.38 -5.26 6.14
C ILE A 124 -15.94 -5.20 5.61
N VAL A 125 -15.59 -6.04 4.64
CA VAL A 125 -14.23 -6.10 4.06
C VAL A 125 -13.90 -4.82 3.29
N LEU A 126 -14.83 -4.26 2.52
CA LEU A 126 -14.65 -2.97 1.84
C LEU A 126 -14.40 -1.84 2.85
N SER A 127 -15.24 -1.76 3.88
CA SER A 127 -15.10 -0.72 4.92
C SER A 127 -13.79 -0.86 5.69
N THR A 128 -13.39 -2.09 5.96
CA THR A 128 -12.10 -2.44 6.57
C THR A 128 -10.95 -1.96 5.68
N GLY A 129 -11.03 -2.21 4.37
CA GLY A 129 -10.05 -1.76 3.39
C GLY A 129 -9.90 -0.24 3.33
N VAL A 130 -10.99 0.52 3.39
CA VAL A 130 -10.97 1.99 3.43
C VAL A 130 -10.30 2.50 4.71
N VAL A 131 -10.64 1.93 5.87
CA VAL A 131 -9.98 2.28 7.13
C VAL A 131 -8.48 1.97 7.05
N ASN A 132 -8.12 0.83 6.45
CA ASN A 132 -6.73 0.44 6.25
C ASN A 132 -5.95 1.46 5.42
N ASP A 133 -6.53 1.90 4.30
CA ASP A 133 -5.92 2.89 3.42
C ASP A 133 -5.63 4.17 4.21
N VAL A 134 -6.63 4.74 4.88
CA VAL A 134 -6.47 5.97 5.70
C VAL A 134 -5.36 5.81 6.76
N VAL A 135 -5.31 4.68 7.45
CA VAL A 135 -4.26 4.42 8.46
C VAL A 135 -2.87 4.37 7.81
N VAL A 136 -2.75 3.75 6.64
CA VAL A 136 -1.49 3.71 5.88
C VAL A 136 -1.06 5.11 5.44
N TRP A 137 -1.97 5.95 4.94
CA TRP A 137 -1.65 7.34 4.59
C TRP A 137 -1.16 8.15 5.80
N ILE A 138 -1.77 7.95 6.97
CA ILE A 138 -1.34 8.59 8.22
C ILE A 138 0.07 8.11 8.63
N LEU A 139 0.32 6.80 8.56
CA LEU A 139 1.65 6.23 8.87
C LEU A 139 2.72 6.71 7.90
N LEU A 140 2.41 6.80 6.60
CA LEU A 140 3.31 7.33 5.58
C LEU A 140 3.61 8.82 5.80
N ALA A 141 2.60 9.62 6.18
CA ALA A 141 2.81 11.02 6.52
C ALA A 141 3.73 11.19 7.74
N LEU A 142 3.57 10.35 8.77
CA LEU A 142 4.46 10.32 9.93
C LEU A 142 5.89 9.92 9.56
N PHE A 143 6.05 8.93 8.68
CA PHE A 143 7.35 8.54 8.14
C PHE A 143 8.01 9.68 7.34
N ALA A 144 7.23 10.41 6.53
CA ALA A 144 7.74 11.49 5.68
C ALA A 144 8.04 12.79 6.44
N TRP A 145 7.41 13.02 7.59
CA TRP A 145 7.53 14.25 8.37
C TRP A 145 8.98 14.59 8.81
N PRO A 146 9.79 13.65 9.32
CA PRO A 146 11.20 13.92 9.62
C PRO A 146 12.02 14.39 8.40
N TRP A 147 11.68 13.91 7.20
CA TRP A 147 12.37 14.27 5.95
C TRP A 147 11.95 15.64 5.42
N SER A 148 10.77 16.15 5.79
CA SER A 148 10.35 17.51 5.40
C SER A 148 10.95 18.60 6.29
N THR A 149 11.31 18.26 7.53
CA THR A 149 11.81 19.21 8.54
C THR A 149 13.34 19.35 8.53
N GLN A 150 14.06 18.29 8.20
CA GLN A 150 15.48 18.37 7.86
C GLN A 150 15.54 18.74 6.38
N GLY A 151 16.16 19.87 6.00
CA GLY A 151 16.38 20.25 4.59
C GLY A 151 17.29 19.29 3.80
N VAL A 152 17.35 18.02 4.18
CA VAL A 152 17.94 16.90 3.46
C VAL A 152 17.02 16.60 2.28
N GLY A 153 17.38 17.19 1.15
CA GLY A 153 16.62 17.08 -0.08
C GLY A 153 16.29 15.64 -0.43
N SER A 154 14.99 15.42 -0.64
CA SER A 154 14.35 14.27 -1.28
C SER A 154 14.65 12.89 -0.63
N PRO A 155 13.62 12.06 -0.38
CA PRO A 155 13.88 10.64 -0.17
C PRO A 155 14.68 10.11 -1.38
N PRO A 156 15.61 9.15 -1.19
CA PRO A 156 16.34 8.56 -2.30
C PRO A 156 15.33 8.18 -3.38
N SER A 157 15.57 8.64 -4.61
CA SER A 157 14.69 8.55 -5.79
C SER A 157 14.30 7.13 -6.20
N ILE A 158 14.69 6.14 -5.40
CA ILE A 158 14.38 4.71 -5.49
C ILE A 158 12.93 4.42 -5.02
N PHE A 159 12.27 5.34 -4.31
CA PHE A 159 10.90 5.12 -3.80
C PHE A 159 9.76 5.69 -4.66
N PHE A 160 10.06 6.53 -5.66
CA PHE A 160 9.04 7.18 -6.51
C PHE A 160 9.36 7.11 -8.02
N SER A 161 10.01 6.04 -8.48
CA SER A 161 10.06 5.67 -9.91
C SER A 161 9.21 4.45 -10.20
#